data_AF-A0A2M8NFF7-F1
#
_entry.id   AF-A0A2M8NFF7-F1
#
_cell.length_a   1.000
_cell.length_b   1.000
_cell.length_c   1.000
_cell.angle_alpha   90.00
_cell.angle_beta   90.00
_cell.angle_gamma   90.00
#
_symmetry.space_group_name_H-M   'P 1'
#
loop_
_entity.id
_entity.type
_entity.pdbx_description
1 polymer ?
#
loop_
_entity_poly.entity_id
_entity_poly.type
_entity_poly.pdbx_seq_one_letter_code
_entity_poly.pdbx_strand_id
1 'polypeptide(L)'
;HAFNPLPSAIIDSGGGLHAYWLLKEPTSLIDEAARKQAAGILRGLFSALGGDPQYVKSVASVMRLPNSLNTKPERGGVIVTLVELHPDRRYPLSDFAWLESQPQVERIGSLNVVTLNENGHHPLPKRTEDYLASGATEGNRNTELFQAACQLRDAGH
;
A
#
# COMPACT_ATOMS: atom_id res chain seq x y z
N HIS A 1 9.44 -6.80 17.13
CA HIS A 1 9.26 -5.35 16.90
C HIS A 1 7.78 -5.05 16.80
N ALA A 2 7.27 -4.06 17.54
CA ALA A 2 5.88 -3.62 17.43
C ALA A 2 5.76 -2.56 16.31
N PHE A 3 4.62 -2.54 15.61
CA PHE A 3 4.36 -1.54 14.57
C PHE A 3 4.28 -0.13 15.17
N ASN A 4 4.83 0.88 14.49
CA ASN A 4 4.82 2.26 14.94
C ASN A 4 4.24 3.16 13.82
N PRO A 5 3.24 4.02 14.11
CA PRO A 5 2.59 4.22 15.42
C PRO A 5 1.72 3.04 15.86
N LEU A 6 1.62 2.81 17.18
CA LEU A 6 0.78 1.74 17.74
C LEU A 6 -0.72 2.01 17.51
N PRO A 7 -1.55 0.98 17.32
CA PRO A 7 -2.99 1.17 17.18
C PRO A 7 -3.62 1.80 18.43
N SER A 8 -4.65 2.60 18.18
CA SER A 8 -5.51 3.21 19.20
C SER A 8 -6.59 2.25 19.67
N ALA A 9 -7.08 1.37 18.78
CA ALA A 9 -7.99 0.30 19.15
C ALA A 9 -7.75 -0.94 18.27
N ILE A 10 -8.02 -2.12 18.85
CA ILE A 10 -7.99 -3.40 18.12
C ILE A 10 -9.31 -4.11 18.40
N ILE A 11 -9.97 -4.57 17.33
CA ILE A 11 -11.20 -5.34 17.39
C ILE A 11 -10.96 -6.70 16.74
N ASP A 12 -11.38 -7.77 17.41
CA ASP A 12 -11.53 -9.08 16.77
C ASP A 12 -12.95 -9.18 16.19
N SER A 13 -13.03 -9.31 14.87
CA SER A 13 -14.31 -9.42 14.16
C SER A 13 -14.86 -10.85 14.07
N GLY A 14 -14.12 -11.86 14.55
CA GLY A 14 -14.31 -13.28 14.20
C GLY A 14 -13.88 -13.61 12.76
N GLY A 15 -13.55 -12.58 11.99
CA GLY A 15 -13.02 -12.64 10.63
C GLY A 15 -11.50 -12.54 10.55
N GLY A 16 -10.89 -12.03 11.61
CA GLY A 16 -9.56 -11.43 11.66
C GLY A 16 -9.57 -10.15 12.51
N LEU A 17 -8.37 -9.61 12.77
CA LEU A 17 -8.18 -8.41 13.58
C LEU A 17 -8.34 -7.14 12.74
N HIS A 18 -9.05 -6.17 13.31
CA HIS A 18 -9.21 -4.82 12.77
C HIS A 18 -8.48 -3.85 13.71
N ALA A 19 -7.41 -3.22 13.22
CA ALA A 19 -6.68 -2.20 13.94
C ALA A 19 -7.15 -0.80 13.50
N TYR A 20 -7.34 0.09 14.47
CA TYR A 20 -7.76 1.48 14.25
C TYR A 20 -6.73 2.44 14.82
N TRP A 21 -6.43 3.48 14.06
CA TRP A 21 -5.65 4.63 14.49
C TRP A 21 -6.56 5.85 14.50
N LEU A 22 -6.76 6.43 15.68
CA LEU A 22 -7.55 7.64 15.83
C LEU A 22 -6.74 8.84 15.37
N LEU A 23 -7.28 9.63 14.46
CA LEU A 23 -6.65 10.87 14.05
C LEU A 23 -6.88 11.97 15.08
N LYS A 24 -5.87 12.82 15.27
CA LYS A 24 -5.95 14.00 16.13
C LYS A 24 -6.89 15.05 15.53
N GLU A 25 -6.82 15.23 14.22
CA GLU A 25 -7.65 16.13 13.44
C GLU A 25 -8.41 15.35 12.36
N PRO A 26 -9.67 15.67 12.08
CA PRO A 26 -10.42 15.01 11.03
C PRO A 26 -9.83 15.34 9.66
N THR A 27 -9.58 14.33 8.84
CA THR A 27 -9.15 14.50 7.45
C THR A 27 -10.38 14.59 6.55
N SER A 28 -10.53 15.71 5.83
CA SER A 28 -11.58 15.85 4.80
C SER A 28 -11.22 15.01 3.58
N LEU A 29 -12.12 14.11 3.18
CA LEU A 29 -11.99 13.30 1.97
C LEU A 29 -12.73 13.90 0.76
N ILE A 30 -13.19 15.15 0.87
CA ILE A 30 -13.85 15.89 -0.22
C ILE A 30 -12.81 16.30 -1.26
N ASP A 31 -11.60 16.65 -0.81
CA ASP A 31 -10.49 17.00 -1.68
C ASP A 31 -9.83 15.75 -2.28
N GLU A 32 -9.58 15.81 -3.59
CA GLU A 32 -9.04 14.68 -4.36
C GLU A 32 -7.60 14.35 -3.94
N ALA A 33 -6.79 15.36 -3.59
CA ALA A 33 -5.42 15.14 -3.12
C ALA A 33 -5.41 14.48 -1.73
N ALA A 34 -6.19 14.99 -0.78
CA ALA A 34 -6.36 14.38 0.54
C ALA A 34 -6.90 12.94 0.45
N ARG A 35 -7.84 12.68 -0.46
CA ARG A 35 -8.38 11.34 -0.72
C ARG A 35 -7.31 10.37 -1.25
N LYS A 36 -6.47 10.83 -2.19
CA LYS A 36 -5.35 10.03 -2.72
C LYS A 36 -4.32 9.73 -1.64
N GLN A 37 -4.00 10.72 -0.81
CA GLN A 37 -3.09 10.60 0.31
C GLN A 37 -3.56 9.52 1.29
N ALA A 38 -4.81 9.64 1.78
CA ALA A 38 -5.39 8.67 2.71
C ALA A 38 -5.44 7.25 2.11
N ALA A 39 -5.73 7.12 0.81
CA ALA A 39 -5.68 5.84 0.11
C ALA A 39 -4.26 5.25 0.07
N GLY A 40 -3.24 6.09 -0.16
CA GLY A 40 -1.83 5.69 -0.14
C GLY A 40 -1.40 5.18 1.23
N ILE A 41 -1.72 5.94 2.28
CA ILE A 41 -1.45 5.56 3.67
C ILE A 41 -2.11 4.23 4.03
N LEU A 42 -3.39 4.05 3.70
CA LEU A 42 -4.10 2.79 3.96
C LEU A 42 -3.44 1.63 3.22
N ARG A 43 -3.10 1.77 1.93
CA ARG A 43 -2.36 0.74 1.18
C ARG A 43 -1.04 0.37 1.85
N GLY A 44 -0.27 1.37 2.29
CA GLY A 44 0.99 1.15 3.00
C GLY A 44 0.78 0.45 4.35
N LEU A 45 -0.27 0.82 5.12
CA LEU A 45 -0.65 0.12 6.36
C LEU A 45 -0.92 -1.37 6.10
N PHE A 46 -1.73 -1.69 5.10
CA PHE A 46 -2.02 -3.08 4.74
C PHE A 46 -0.74 -3.83 4.34
N SER A 47 0.12 -3.22 3.54
CA SER A 47 1.38 -3.84 3.09
C SER A 47 2.34 -4.09 4.25
N ALA A 48 2.52 -3.11 5.13
CA ALA A 48 3.44 -3.21 6.27
C ALA A 48 2.97 -4.20 7.34
N LEU A 49 1.66 -4.44 7.45
CA LEU A 49 1.07 -5.33 8.45
C LEU A 49 0.68 -6.71 7.88
N GLY A 50 0.92 -6.96 6.59
CA GLY A 50 0.51 -8.21 5.92
C GLY A 50 -1.01 -8.38 5.84
N GLY A 51 -1.75 -7.28 5.77
CA GLY A 51 -3.20 -7.28 5.65
C GLY A 51 -3.68 -7.76 4.27
N ASP A 52 -4.95 -8.18 4.18
CA ASP A 52 -5.52 -8.77 2.97
C ASP A 52 -5.59 -7.76 1.81
N PRO A 53 -4.87 -7.98 0.70
CA PRO A 53 -4.91 -7.11 -0.48
C PRO A 53 -6.31 -6.92 -1.07
N GLN A 54 -7.22 -7.90 -0.87
CA GLN A 54 -8.60 -7.81 -1.36
C GLN A 54 -9.46 -6.82 -0.56
N TYR A 55 -9.04 -6.45 0.65
CA TYR A 55 -9.73 -5.51 1.53
C TYR A 55 -9.30 -4.05 1.35
N VAL A 56 -8.23 -3.80 0.58
CA VAL A 56 -7.67 -2.46 0.32
C VAL A 56 -8.45 -1.67 -0.74
N LYS A 57 -9.78 -1.82 -0.76
CA LYS A 57 -10.63 -1.31 -1.85
C LYS A 57 -11.24 0.07 -1.59
N SER A 58 -11.27 0.54 -0.34
CA SER A 58 -11.93 1.82 -0.03
C SER A 58 -11.31 2.56 1.15
N VAL A 59 -11.13 3.87 0.96
CA VAL A 59 -10.73 4.85 2.01
C VAL A 59 -11.82 5.02 3.06
N ALA A 60 -13.08 4.74 2.70
CA ALA A 60 -14.22 4.76 3.60
C ALA A 60 -14.84 3.36 3.63
N SER A 61 -14.40 2.54 4.58
CA SER A 61 -14.93 1.20 4.81
C SER A 61 -15.81 1.19 6.05
N VAL A 62 -16.92 0.44 5.99
CA VAL A 62 -17.84 0.28 7.13
C VAL A 62 -17.11 -0.42 8.28
N MET A 63 -17.13 0.21 9.46
CA MET A 63 -16.52 -0.34 10.67
C MET A 63 -17.44 -1.38 11.32
N ARG A 64 -16.84 -2.41 11.92
CA ARG A 64 -17.58 -3.38 12.74
C ARG A 64 -17.74 -2.82 14.15
N LEU A 65 -18.97 -2.83 14.66
CA LEU A 65 -19.28 -2.37 16.00
C LEU A 65 -18.91 -3.45 17.03
N PRO A 66 -18.15 -3.15 18.10
CA PRO A 66 -17.98 -4.05 19.23
C PRO A 66 -19.33 -4.55 19.77
N ASN A 67 -19.35 -5.79 20.26
CA ASN A 67 -20.54 -6.49 20.76
C ASN A 67 -21.64 -6.75 19.72
N SER A 68 -21.37 -6.50 18.43
CA SER A 68 -22.26 -6.94 17.35
C SER A 68 -21.97 -8.37 16.90
N LEU A 69 -22.98 -9.03 16.32
CA LEU A 69 -22.86 -10.39 15.81
C LEU A 69 -22.31 -10.38 14.38
N ASN A 70 -21.29 -11.19 14.08
CA ASN A 70 -20.89 -11.44 12.71
C ASN A 70 -21.84 -12.46 12.06
N THR A 71 -22.86 -11.95 11.37
CA THR A 71 -23.94 -12.74 10.75
C THR A 71 -23.54 -13.49 9.47
N LYS A 72 -22.26 -13.41 9.04
CA LYS A 72 -21.79 -14.15 7.86
C LYS A 72 -21.88 -15.66 8.12
N PRO A 73 -22.49 -16.46 7.21
CA PRO A 73 -22.74 -17.88 7.43
C PRO A 73 -21.47 -18.66 7.82
N GLU A 74 -20.35 -18.34 7.17
CA GLU A 74 -19.06 -19.00 7.37
C GLU A 74 -18.35 -18.61 8.69
N ARG A 75 -18.86 -17.60 9.41
CA ARG A 75 -18.28 -17.09 10.66
C ARG A 75 -19.05 -17.47 11.92
N GLY A 76 -20.13 -18.25 11.78
CA GLY A 76 -20.79 -18.91 12.91
C GLY A 76 -21.35 -17.98 14.00
N GLY A 77 -21.64 -16.71 13.70
CA GLY A 77 -22.18 -15.78 14.69
C GLY A 77 -21.16 -15.35 15.75
N VAL A 78 -19.87 -15.27 15.41
CA VAL A 78 -18.86 -14.77 16.38
C VAL A 78 -19.19 -13.34 16.80
N ILE A 79 -19.08 -13.07 18.09
CA ILE A 79 -19.25 -11.72 18.67
C ILE A 79 -17.99 -10.91 18.39
N VAL A 80 -18.19 -9.74 17.80
CA VAL A 80 -17.13 -8.76 17.58
C VAL A 80 -16.64 -8.28 18.95
N THR A 81 -15.37 -8.55 19.28
CA THR A 81 -14.80 -8.28 20.61
C THR A 81 -13.77 -7.17 20.56
N LEU A 82 -13.85 -6.22 21.47
CA LEU A 82 -12.83 -5.19 21.63
C LEU A 82 -11.64 -5.79 22.38
N VAL A 83 -10.49 -5.88 21.72
CA VAL A 83 -9.26 -6.48 22.27
C VAL A 83 -8.46 -5.43 23.03
N GLU A 84 -8.27 -4.26 22.41
CA GLU A 84 -7.53 -3.15 23.00
C GLU A 84 -8.21 -1.82 22.70
N LEU A 85 -8.14 -0.88 23.66
CA LEU A 85 -8.58 0.50 23.48
C LEU A 85 -7.71 1.45 24.28
N HIS A 86 -7.12 2.41 23.57
CA HIS A 86 -6.32 3.50 24.09
C HIS A 86 -6.83 4.81 23.48
N PRO A 87 -7.87 5.42 24.06
CA PRO A 87 -8.57 6.56 23.45
C PRO A 87 -7.70 7.83 23.37
N ASP A 88 -6.67 7.90 24.20
CA ASP A 88 -5.70 8.99 24.24
C ASP A 88 -4.62 8.88 23.14
N ARG A 89 -4.48 7.71 22.50
CA ARG A 89 -3.58 7.53 21.36
C ARG A 89 -4.22 8.14 20.13
N ARG A 90 -3.89 9.41 19.86
CA ARG A 90 -4.34 10.14 18.68
C ARG A 90 -3.15 10.70 17.92
N TYR A 91 -3.16 10.53 16.60
CA TYR A 91 -2.01 10.84 15.74
C TYR A 91 -2.41 11.86 14.69
N PRO A 92 -1.56 12.85 14.37
CA PRO A 92 -1.72 13.59 13.13
C PRO A 92 -1.53 12.63 11.94
N LEU A 93 -2.19 12.92 10.81
CA LEU A 93 -2.08 12.07 9.61
C LEU A 93 -0.62 11.98 9.10
N SER A 94 0.18 13.02 9.33
CA SER A 94 1.59 13.09 8.97
C SER A 94 2.46 11.99 9.59
N ASP A 95 2.07 11.41 10.74
CA ASP A 95 2.80 10.31 11.37
C ASP A 95 2.81 9.04 10.50
N PHE A 96 1.94 8.99 9.49
CA PHE A 96 1.81 7.89 8.54
C PHE A 96 2.36 8.21 7.15
N ALA A 97 2.90 9.41 6.91
CA ALA A 97 3.34 9.83 5.58
C ALA A 97 4.40 8.90 4.97
N TRP A 98 5.22 8.26 5.81
CA TRP A 98 6.22 7.26 5.41
C TRP A 98 5.63 5.99 4.78
N LEU A 99 4.31 5.77 4.92
CA LEU A 99 3.60 4.66 4.29
C LEU A 99 3.23 4.95 2.83
N GLU A 100 3.24 6.23 2.43
CA GLU A 100 2.99 6.62 1.03
C GLU A 100 4.18 6.30 0.11
N SER A 101 5.39 6.28 0.67
CA SER A 101 6.64 6.11 -0.07
C SER A 101 7.05 4.65 -0.29
N GLN A 102 6.24 3.67 0.13
CA GLN A 102 6.57 2.27 -0.13
C GLN A 102 6.36 1.93 -1.62
N PRO A 103 7.41 1.44 -2.32
CA PRO A 103 7.32 1.13 -3.73
C PRO A 103 6.21 0.12 -3.98
N GLN A 104 5.34 0.44 -4.94
CA GLN A 104 4.29 -0.46 -5.37
C GLN A 104 4.94 -1.65 -6.08
N VAL A 105 4.75 -2.87 -5.57
CA VAL A 105 4.96 -4.07 -6.39
C VAL A 105 3.60 -4.43 -6.98
N GLU A 106 3.29 -3.86 -8.14
CA GLU A 106 2.14 -4.33 -8.91
C GLU A 106 2.52 -5.65 -9.59
N ARG A 107 1.72 -6.70 -9.37
CA ARG A 107 1.86 -7.95 -10.12
C ARG A 107 1.07 -7.85 -11.41
N ILE A 108 1.77 -7.68 -12.53
CA ILE A 108 1.19 -7.91 -13.86
C ILE A 108 1.57 -9.34 -14.28
N GLY A 109 0.62 -10.26 -14.15
CA GLY A 109 0.85 -11.69 -14.42
C GLY A 109 1.83 -12.31 -13.42
N SER A 110 2.94 -12.90 -13.91
CA SER A 110 3.99 -13.53 -13.11
C SER A 110 5.16 -12.60 -12.76
N LEU A 111 5.15 -11.35 -13.23
CA LEU A 111 6.22 -10.38 -12.96
C LEU A 111 5.87 -9.45 -11.81
N ASN A 112 6.85 -9.26 -10.93
CA ASN A 112 6.83 -8.19 -9.93
C ASN A 112 7.26 -6.89 -10.62
N VAL A 113 6.35 -5.95 -10.81
CA VAL A 113 6.65 -4.62 -11.37
C VAL A 113 6.78 -3.65 -10.21
N VAL A 114 7.97 -3.10 -10.00
CA VAL A 114 8.18 -2.01 -9.06
C VAL A 114 7.88 -0.70 -9.78
N THR A 115 6.75 -0.07 -9.46
CA THR A 115 6.47 1.30 -9.92
C THR A 115 7.18 2.27 -8.98
N LEU A 116 8.30 2.83 -9.44
CA LEU A 116 8.99 3.90 -8.74
C LEU A 116 8.16 5.18 -8.87
N ASN A 117 7.51 5.57 -7.78
CA ASN A 117 6.79 6.84 -7.67
C ASN A 117 7.77 7.99 -7.47
N GLU A 118 8.43 8.44 -8.54
CA GLU A 118 9.10 9.74 -8.56
C GLU A 118 8.74 10.48 -9.85
N ASN A 119 8.48 11.78 -9.73
CA ASN A 119 8.05 12.68 -10.79
C ASN A 119 8.95 12.53 -12.04
N GLY A 120 8.42 11.83 -13.05
CA GLY A 120 9.17 11.24 -14.15
C GLY A 120 9.80 12.20 -15.15
N HIS A 121 10.93 12.80 -14.80
CA HIS A 121 11.81 13.49 -15.75
C HIS A 121 13.31 13.17 -15.55
N HIS A 122 13.64 11.94 -15.16
CA HIS A 122 15.00 11.45 -15.40
C HIS A 122 15.07 10.94 -16.85
N PRO A 123 15.82 11.61 -17.74
CA PRO A 123 15.95 11.13 -19.11
C PRO A 123 16.53 9.72 -19.07
N LEU A 124 15.86 8.80 -19.78
CA LEU A 124 16.30 7.41 -19.85
C LEU A 124 17.76 7.37 -20.32
N PRO A 125 18.58 6.47 -19.77
CA PRO A 125 19.90 6.25 -20.32
C PRO A 125 19.81 5.92 -21.80
N LYS A 126 20.65 6.57 -22.61
CA LYS A 126 20.56 6.56 -24.07
C LYS A 126 20.42 5.16 -24.68
N ARG A 127 21.09 4.15 -24.14
CA ARG A 127 20.99 2.77 -24.65
C ARG A 127 19.62 2.14 -24.38
N THR A 128 19.02 2.47 -23.25
CA THR A 128 17.67 2.00 -22.90
C THR A 128 16.63 2.67 -23.79
N GLU A 129 16.77 3.97 -24.03
CA GLU A 129 15.94 4.70 -24.99
C GLU A 129 16.07 4.14 -26.40
N ASP A 130 17.30 3.96 -26.90
CA ASP A 130 17.60 3.42 -28.23
C ASP A 130 17.02 2.00 -28.41
N TYR A 131 17.16 1.15 -27.39
CA TYR A 131 16.61 -0.21 -27.41
C TYR A 131 15.07 -0.22 -27.41
N LEU A 132 14.41 0.66 -26.65
CA LEU A 132 12.95 0.78 -26.67
C LEU A 132 12.43 1.32 -28.01
N ALA A 133 13.15 2.25 -28.62
CA ALA A 133 12.76 2.86 -29.89
C ALA A 133 12.98 1.94 -31.10
N SER A 134 14.07 1.18 -31.10
CA SER A 134 14.54 0.47 -32.31
C SER A 134 14.72 -1.04 -32.13
N GLY A 135 14.63 -1.54 -30.90
CA GLY A 135 14.90 -2.94 -30.57
C GLY A 135 16.37 -3.30 -30.79
N ALA A 136 16.62 -4.57 -31.08
CA ALA A 136 17.95 -5.07 -31.41
C ALA A 136 17.92 -5.97 -32.63
N THR A 137 19.05 -6.03 -33.31
CA THR A 137 19.26 -6.89 -34.47
C THR A 137 19.05 -8.35 -34.12
N GLU A 138 18.60 -9.12 -35.11
CA GLU A 138 18.38 -10.56 -34.97
C GLU A 138 19.70 -11.25 -34.56
N GLY A 139 19.65 -12.04 -33.48
CA GLY A 139 20.83 -12.64 -32.84
C GLY A 139 21.42 -11.86 -31.66
N ASN A 140 21.12 -10.56 -31.51
CA ASN A 140 21.69 -9.73 -30.43
C ASN A 140 20.68 -9.29 -29.35
N ARG A 141 19.40 -9.69 -29.49
CA ARG A 141 18.30 -9.22 -28.63
C ARG A 141 18.54 -9.39 -27.13
N ASN A 142 18.96 -10.57 -26.70
CA ASN A 142 19.15 -10.85 -25.27
C ASN A 142 20.33 -10.06 -24.70
N THR A 143 21.41 -9.93 -25.47
CA THR A 143 22.61 -9.18 -25.07
C THR A 143 22.30 -7.70 -24.92
N GLU A 144 21.61 -7.12 -25.90
CA GLU A 144 21.24 -5.70 -25.88
C GLU A 144 20.21 -5.39 -24.79
N LEU A 145 19.22 -6.27 -24.59
CA LEU A 145 18.26 -6.14 -23.49
C LEU A 145 18.96 -6.18 -22.12
N PHE A 146 19.89 -7.12 -21.93
CA PHE A 146 20.64 -7.24 -20.69
C PHE A 146 21.50 -6.01 -20.41
N GLN A 147 22.16 -5.46 -21.44
CA GLN A 147 22.99 -4.26 -21.32
C GLN A 147 22.15 -3.00 -21.07
N ALA A 148 20.99 -2.86 -21.72
CA ALA A 148 20.04 -1.79 -21.43
C ALA A 148 19.54 -1.86 -19.98
N ALA A 149 19.17 -3.06 -19.49
CA ALA A 149 18.72 -3.26 -18.12
C ALA A 149 19.82 -2.95 -17.07
N CYS A 150 21.07 -3.32 -17.35
CA CYS A 150 22.19 -2.97 -16.48
C CYS A 150 22.40 -1.45 -16.42
N GLN A 151 22.34 -0.77 -17.57
CA GLN A 151 22.49 0.69 -17.61
C GLN A 151 21.36 1.40 -16.87
N LEU A 152 20.12 0.90 -16.98
CA LEU A 152 18.97 1.43 -16.26
C LEU A 152 19.18 1.35 -14.74
N ARG A 153 19.57 0.17 -14.25
CA ARG A 153 19.91 -0.05 -12.84
C ARG A 153 21.05 0.86 -12.36
N ASP A 154 22.12 0.95 -13.14
CA ASP A 154 23.32 1.73 -12.75
C ASP A 154 23.05 3.25 -12.77
N ALA A 155 22.04 3.70 -13.52
CA ALA A 155 21.55 5.07 -13.51
C ALA A 155 20.59 5.39 -12.35
N GLY A 156 20.32 4.42 -11.46
CA GLY A 156 19.49 4.61 -10.27
C GLY A 156 17.99 4.44 -10.50
N HIS A 157 17.60 3.74 -11.58
CA HIS A 157 16.23 3.33 -11.85
C HIS A 157 15.94 1.89 -11.40
#